data_AF-A0AAV4HNK7-F1
#
_entry.id   AF-A0AAV4HNK7-F1
#
_cell.length_a   1.000
_cell.length_b   1.000
_cell.length_c   1.000
_cell.angle_alpha   90.00
_cell.angle_beta   90.00
_cell.angle_gamma   90.00
#
_symmetry.space_group_name_H-M   'P 1'
#
loop_
_entity.id
_entity.type
_entity.pdbx_description
1 polymer ?
#
loop_
_entity_poly.entity_id
_entity_poly.type
_entity_poly.pdbx_seq_one_letter_code
_entity_poly.pdbx_strand_id
1 'polypeptide(L)' 'MDLPVVMSLVLLATLTPMTLASIVALSESDRDYILEKHNTYRAGEPAVTMPDLVWSSSLEAEAQSWADTCNYGHQTGQDW' A
#
# COMPACT_ATOMS: atom_id res chain seq x y z
N MET A 1 -41.69 -22.75 14.84
CA MET A 1 -40.49 -22.13 14.22
C MET A 1 -39.76 -23.23 13.49
N ASP A 2 -39.89 -23.26 12.17
CA ASP A 2 -39.45 -24.37 11.33
C ASP A 2 -37.92 -24.37 11.16
N LEU A 3 -37.28 -25.50 11.52
CA LEU A 3 -35.83 -25.74 11.39
C LEU A 3 -35.20 -25.31 10.04
N PRO A 4 -35.82 -25.45 8.85
CA PRO A 4 -35.19 -25.07 7.59
C PRO A 4 -34.94 -23.55 7.42
N VAL A 5 -35.70 -22.70 8.10
CA VAL A 5 -35.51 -21.23 8.04
C VAL A 5 -34.30 -20.82 8.88
N VAL A 6 -34.11 -21.45 10.04
CA VAL A 6 -32.96 -21.18 10.93
C VAL A 6 -31.66 -21.68 10.29
N MET A 7 -31.69 -22.81 9.58
CA MET A 7 -30.50 -23.37 8.91
C MET A 7 -30.05 -22.53 7.70
N SER A 8 -30.99 -21.86 6.99
CA SER A 8 -30.67 -20.95 5.88
C SER A 8 -30.13 -19.59 6.33
N LEU A 9 -30.51 -19.10 7.52
CA LEU A 9 -29.92 -17.88 8.10
C LEU A 9 -28.50 -18.10 8.62
N VAL A 10 -28.20 -19.30 9.14
CA VAL A 10 -26.88 -19.63 9.69
C VAL A 10 -25.83 -19.80 8.58
N LEU A 11 -26.21 -20.28 7.40
CA LEU A 11 -25.29 -20.46 6.26
C LEU A 11 -24.86 -19.13 5.61
N LEU A 12 -25.67 -18.06 5.75
CA LEU A 12 -25.34 -16.73 5.22
C LEU A 12 -24.43 -15.93 6.18
N ALA A 13 -24.28 -16.36 7.43
CA ALA A 13 -23.47 -15.69 8.45
C ALA A 13 -22.01 -16.18 8.53
N THR A 14 -21.62 -17.23 7.81
CA THR A 14 -20.27 -17.84 7.90
C THR A 14 -19.33 -17.51 6.74
N LEU A 15 -19.75 -16.73 5.74
CA LEU A 15 -19.00 -16.57 4.49
C LEU A 15 -18.23 -15.25 4.30
N THR A 16 -18.17 -14.36 5.29
CA THR A 16 -17.18 -13.27 5.25
C THR A 16 -16.70 -12.89 6.64
N PRO A 17 -15.69 -13.58 7.22
CA PRO A 17 -14.56 -12.80 7.66
C PRO A 17 -13.92 -12.27 6.36
N MET A 18 -14.43 -11.15 5.85
CA MET A 18 -13.58 -10.28 5.04
C MET A 18 -12.53 -9.84 6.04
N THR A 19 -11.47 -10.64 6.18
CA THR A 19 -10.25 -10.19 6.80
C THR A 19 -9.90 -8.97 5.98
N LEU A 20 -10.14 -7.78 6.55
CA LEU A 20 -9.37 -6.61 6.16
C LEU A 20 -7.95 -7.10 6.25
N ALA A 21 -7.35 -7.46 5.11
CA ALA A 21 -5.93 -7.62 5.03
C ALA A 21 -5.42 -6.29 5.59
N SER A 22 -4.92 -6.33 6.83
CA SER A 22 -4.32 -5.16 7.44
C SER A 22 -3.27 -4.75 6.43
N ILE A 23 -3.47 -3.59 5.79
CA ILE A 23 -2.45 -2.99 4.95
C ILE A 23 -1.27 -2.84 5.91
N VAL A 24 -0.28 -3.71 5.76
CA VAL A 24 0.88 -3.72 6.64
C VAL A 24 1.64 -2.46 6.26
N ALA A 25 1.65 -1.48 7.17
CA ALA A 25 2.49 -0.31 7.01
C ALA A 25 3.93 -0.77 6.78
N LEU A 26 4.67 -0.05 5.92
CA LEU A 26 6.07 -0.37 5.65
C LEU A 26 6.86 -0.42 6.96
N SER A 27 7.60 -1.50 7.16
CA SER A 27 8.58 -1.59 8.24
C SER A 27 9.76 -0.67 7.95
N GLU A 28 10.56 -0.36 8.97
CA GLU A 28 11.80 0.40 8.78
C GLU A 28 12.73 -0.30 7.78
N SER A 29 12.85 -1.63 7.85
CA SER A 29 13.63 -2.41 6.89
C SER A 29 13.09 -2.35 5.45
N ASP A 30 11.77 -2.20 5.26
CA ASP A 30 11.21 -2.02 3.91
C ASP A 30 11.58 -0.65 3.35
N ARG A 31 11.49 0.40 4.17
CA ARG A 31 11.87 1.76 3.80
C ARG A 31 13.36 1.81 3.40
N ASP A 32 14.22 1.22 4.22
CA ASP A 32 15.66 1.14 3.96
C ASP A 32 15.95 0.39 2.66
N TYR A 33 15.34 -0.77 2.46
CA TYR A 33 15.52 -1.56 1.24
C TYR A 33 15.11 -0.79 -0.01
N ILE A 34 13.94 -0.13 0.02
CA ILE A 34 13.45 0.66 -1.12
C ILE A 34 14.41 1.83 -1.39
N LEU A 35 14.82 2.57 -0.35
CA LEU A 35 15.72 3.71 -0.49
C LEU A 35 17.10 3.31 -1.03
N GLU A 36 17.68 2.25 -0.46
CA GLU A 36 18.97 1.69 -0.89
C GLU A 36 18.92 1.27 -2.37
N LYS A 37 17.84 0.59 -2.79
CA LYS A 37 17.69 0.18 -4.20
C LYS A 37 17.64 1.37 -5.14
N HIS A 38 16.87 2.41 -4.82
CA HIS A 38 16.80 3.61 -5.65
C HIS A 38 18.17 4.29 -5.75
N ASN A 39 18.85 4.52 -4.63
CA ASN A 39 20.14 5.20 -4.62
C ASN A 39 21.24 4.37 -5.30
N THR A 40 21.20 3.04 -5.18
CA THR A 40 22.10 2.13 -5.91
C THR A 40 21.98 2.32 -7.42
N TYR A 41 20.75 2.34 -7.95
CA TYR A 41 20.56 2.53 -9.40
C TYR A 41 20.91 3.96 -9.82
N ARG A 42 20.54 4.98 -9.05
CA ARG A 42 20.90 6.38 -9.32
C ARG A 42 22.41 6.61 -9.42
N ALA A 43 23.18 5.98 -8.53
CA ALA A 43 24.64 6.06 -8.54
C ALA A 43 25.27 5.34 -9.74
N GLY A 44 24.56 4.37 -10.34
CA GLY A 44 25.01 3.65 -11.53
C GLY A 44 24.79 4.39 -12.85
N GLU A 45 24.00 5.46 -12.86
CA GLU A 45 23.70 6.23 -14.07
C GLU A 45 24.84 7.21 -14.43
N PRO A 46 25.10 7.47 -15.74
CA PRO A 46 26.16 8.37 -16.19
C PRO A 46 25.79 9.85 -16.06
N ALA A 47 25.36 10.26 -14.86
CA ALA A 47 24.98 11.64 -14.57
C ALA A 47 26.15 12.42 -13.96
N VAL A 48 26.37 13.66 -14.45
CA VAL A 48 27.41 14.56 -13.89
C VAL A 48 27.12 14.92 -12.43
N THR A 49 25.84 14.98 -12.06
CA THR A 49 25.40 15.18 -10.68
C THR A 49 24.06 14.48 -10.49
N MET A 50 24.05 13.46 -9.63
CA MET A 50 22.84 12.75 -9.23
C MET A 50 22.88 12.59 -7.71
N PRO A 51 22.10 13.37 -6.94
CA PRO A 51 22.12 13.28 -5.48
C PRO A 51 21.40 12.01 -5.00
N ASP A 52 21.74 11.55 -3.81
CA ASP A 52 20.96 10.51 -3.14
C ASP A 52 19.57 11.03 -2.77
N LEU A 53 18.58 10.15 -2.88
CA LEU A 53 17.26 10.37 -2.30
C LEU A 53 17.32 10.21 -0.79
N VAL A 54 16.38 10.86 -0.11
CA VAL A 54 16.09 10.67 1.32
C VAL A 54 14.65 10.21 1.46
N TRP A 55 14.37 9.38 2.46
CA TRP A 55 12.99 8.99 2.76
C TRP A 55 12.19 10.21 3.24
N SER A 56 10.98 10.38 2.72
CA SER A 56 10.07 11.46 3.12
C SER A 56 8.79 10.86 3.70
N SER A 57 8.56 11.10 4.99
CA SER A 57 7.33 10.65 5.68
C SER A 57 6.07 11.32 5.13
N SER A 58 6.17 12.53 4.56
CA SER A 58 5.02 13.19 3.93
C SER A 58 4.64 12.51 2.62
N LEU A 59 5.63 12.15 1.79
CA LEU A 59 5.38 11.42 0.54
C LEU A 59 4.87 10.00 0.80
N GLU A 60 5.38 9.33 1.83
CA GLU A 60 4.86 8.03 2.28
C GLU A 60 3.39 8.12 2.66
N ALA A 61 3.01 9.12 3.47
CA ALA A 61 1.63 9.31 3.90
C ALA A 61 0.68 9.63 2.73
N GLU A 62 1.14 10.45 1.77
CA GLU A 62 0.36 10.76 0.57
C GLU A 62 0.19 9.52 -0.33
N ALA A 63 1.27 8.76 -0.56
CA ALA A 63 1.21 7.52 -1.33
C ALA A 63 0.26 6.50 -0.70
N GLN A 64 0.28 6.36 0.64
CA GLN A 64 -0.67 5.50 1.35
C GLN A 64 -2.10 6.01 1.19
N SER A 65 -2.33 7.32 1.34
CA SER A 65 -3.66 7.92 1.16
C SER A 65 -4.22 7.69 -0.24
N TRP A 66 -3.37 7.66 -1.29
CA TRP A 66 -3.80 7.29 -2.64
C TRP A 66 -4.10 5.79 -2.74
N ALA A 67 -3.21 4.95 -2.24
CA ALA A 67 -3.37 3.48 -2.28
C ALA A 67 -4.64 3.01 -1.56
N ASP A 68 -5.00 3.65 -0.45
CA ASP A 68 -6.21 3.37 0.34
C ASP A 68 -7.51 3.58 -0.44
N THR A 69 -7.48 4.35 -1.54
CA THR A 69 -8.65 4.54 -2.41
C THR A 69 -8.97 3.31 -3.27
N CYS A 70 -8.04 2.35 -3.34
CA CYS A 70 -8.09 1.21 -4.26
C CYS A 70 -8.28 1.63 -5.74
N ASN A 71 -7.90 2.86 -6.09
CA ASN A 71 -7.84 3.30 -7.46
C ASN A 71 -6.54 2.83 -8.11
N TYR A 72 -6.65 1.98 -9.12
CA TYR A 72 -5.51 1.44 -9.86
C TYR A 72 -4.95 2.40 -10.92
N GLY A 73 -5.53 3.59 -11.07
CA GLY A 73 -5.00 4.67 -11.89
C GLY A 73 -3.95 5.52 -11.18
N HIS A 74 -3.43 6.53 -11.88
CA HIS A 74 -2.58 7.56 -11.29
C HIS A 74 -3.41 8.67 -10.65
N GLN A 75 -2.91 9.22 -9.55
CA GLN A 75 -3.41 10.48 -9.00
C GLN A 75 -3.22 11.58 -10.05
N THR A 76 -4.23 12.42 -10.25
CA THR A 76 -4.20 13.54 -11.20
C THR A 76 -4.34 14.86 -10.46
N GLY A 77 -3.74 15.94 -10.99
CA GLY A 77 -3.94 17.29 -10.47
C GLY A 77 -3.14 17.66 -9.21
N GLN A 78 -2.10 16.91 -8.85
CA GLN A 78 -1.07 17.34 -7.91
C GLN A 78 0.20 17.64 -8.70
N ASP A 79 0.69 18.87 -8.60
CA ASP A 79 1.99 19.27 -9.13
C ASP A 79 3.04 18.98 -8.05
N TRP A 80 3.73 17.85 -8.16
CA TRP A 80 4.96 17.55 -7.43
C TRP A 80 6.19 17.95 -8.25
#